data_AF-H1LVV0-F1
#
_entry.id   AF-H1LVV0-F1
#
_cell.length_a   1.000
_cell.length_b   1.000
_cell.length_c   1.000
_cell.angle_alpha   90.00
_cell.angle_beta   90.00
_cell.angle_gamma   90.00
#
_symmetry.space_group_name_H-M   'P 1'
#
loop_
_entity.id
_entity.type
_entity.pdbx_description
1 polymer ?
#
loop_
_entity_poly.entity_id
_entity_poly.type
_entity_poly.pdbx_seq_one_letter_code
_entity_poly.pdbx_strand_id
1 'polypeptide(L)'
;MLDLGYDSEDVVSRLRELTLEEYSETKIDKDDLNPPLLFVFGKDINRKLVYVKIKIKQKENMRNYILCVSFHYAKEKMTFPYA
;
A
#
# COMPACT_ATOMS: atom_id res chain seq x y z
N MET A 1 1.63 10.93 3.92
CA MET A 1 1.37 10.78 5.37
C MET A 1 0.96 12.09 6.01
N LEU A 2 1.74 13.17 5.89
CA LEU A 2 1.38 14.49 6.47
C LEU A 2 0.01 15.03 6.03
N ASP A 3 -0.39 14.85 4.76
CA ASP A 3 -1.68 15.35 4.26
C ASP A 3 -2.91 14.73 4.94
N LEU A 4 -2.76 13.57 5.59
CA LEU A 4 -3.82 12.88 6.33
C LEU A 4 -3.75 13.14 7.84
N GLY A 5 -2.65 13.74 8.34
CA GLY A 5 -2.39 13.87 9.78
C GLY A 5 -2.15 12.53 10.48
N TYR A 6 -1.80 11.48 9.74
CA TYR A 6 -1.61 10.13 10.27
C TYR A 6 -0.19 9.92 10.77
N ASP A 7 -0.08 9.25 11.90
CA ASP A 7 1.19 8.70 12.38
C ASP A 7 1.42 7.26 11.86
N SER A 8 2.50 6.64 12.33
CA SER A 8 2.84 5.26 11.94
C SER A 8 1.84 4.21 12.44
N GLU A 9 1.25 4.40 13.63
CA GLU A 9 0.30 3.45 14.20
C GLU A 9 -1.03 3.49 13.43
N ASP A 10 -1.47 4.69 13.06
CA ASP A 10 -2.64 4.88 12.20
C ASP A 10 -2.48 4.14 10.86
N VAL A 11 -1.30 4.29 10.23
CA VAL A 11 -1.00 3.61 8.97
C VAL A 11 -1.01 2.10 9.17
N VAL A 12 -0.37 1.57 10.20
CA VAL A 12 -0.38 0.13 10.50
C VAL A 12 -1.80 -0.39 10.70
N SER A 13 -2.65 0.37 11.39
CA SER A 13 -4.06 0.02 11.60
C SER A 13 -4.81 -0.09 10.26
N ARG A 14 -4.68 0.92 9.39
CA ARG A 14 -5.32 0.89 8.06
C ARG A 14 -4.78 -0.19 7.15
N LEU A 15 -3.49 -0.53 7.23
CA LEU A 15 -2.90 -1.61 6.43
C LEU A 15 -3.46 -2.98 6.82
N ARG A 16 -3.82 -3.20 8.10
CA ARG A 16 -4.43 -4.45 8.57
C ARG A 16 -5.87 -4.64 8.07
N GLU A 17 -6.52 -3.57 7.64
CA GLU A 17 -7.88 -3.56 7.13
C GLU A 17 -7.97 -3.72 5.61
N LEU A 18 -6.83 -3.87 4.90
CA LEU A 18 -6.82 -3.99 3.45
C LEU A 18 -7.52 -5.27 3.00
N THR A 19 -8.41 -5.14 2.00
CA THR A 19 -9.13 -6.27 1.41
C THR A 19 -8.71 -6.52 -0.04
N LEU A 20 -9.17 -7.63 -0.61
CA LEU A 20 -8.93 -7.95 -2.01
C LEU A 20 -9.67 -7.02 -2.98
N GLU A 21 -10.87 -6.56 -2.63
CA GLU A 21 -11.65 -5.59 -3.42
C GLU A 21 -10.92 -4.23 -3.53
N GLU A 22 -10.14 -3.89 -2.50
CA GLU A 22 -9.32 -2.67 -2.47
C GLU A 22 -8.01 -2.81 -3.28
N TYR A 23 -7.64 -4.01 -3.72
CA TYR A 23 -6.45 -4.22 -4.55
C TYR A 23 -6.68 -3.61 -5.93
N SER A 24 -5.67 -2.89 -6.42
CA SER A 24 -5.72 -2.24 -7.73
C SER A 24 -4.82 -2.92 -8.75
N GLU A 25 -3.52 -3.02 -8.44
CA GLU A 25 -2.53 -3.55 -9.38
C GLU A 25 -1.25 -3.99 -8.65
N THR A 26 -0.42 -4.76 -9.35
CA THR A 26 0.95 -5.08 -8.93
C THR A 26 1.92 -4.40 -9.89
N LYS A 27 2.89 -3.68 -9.33
CA LYS A 27 3.98 -3.03 -10.07
C LYS A 27 5.31 -3.71 -9.77
N ILE A 28 6.26 -3.54 -10.68
CA ILE A 28 7.65 -3.91 -10.46
C ILE A 28 8.39 -2.67 -9.97
N ASP A 29 9.12 -2.79 -8.86
CA ASP A 29 9.96 -1.73 -8.31
C ASP A 29 11.25 -1.57 -9.13
N LYS A 30 11.18 -0.80 -10.22
CA LYS A 30 12.28 -0.68 -11.20
C LYS A 30 13.55 -0.02 -10.65
N ASP A 31 13.50 0.56 -9.45
CA ASP A 31 14.62 1.26 -8.81
C ASP A 31 15.52 0.33 -7.97
N ASP A 32 15.16 -0.95 -7.83
CA ASP A 32 15.88 -1.96 -7.04
C ASP A 32 16.58 -2.98 -7.98
N LEU A 33 17.84 -3.35 -7.68
CA LEU A 33 18.69 -4.22 -8.53
C LEU A 33 18.08 -5.62 -8.75
N ASN A 34 17.26 -6.09 -7.81
CA ASN A 34 16.44 -7.28 -7.93
C ASN A 34 14.99 -6.88 -7.65
N PRO A 35 14.27 -6.34 -8.66
CA PRO A 35 13.12 -5.48 -8.44
C PRO A 35 11.96 -6.26 -7.81
N PRO A 36 11.66 -6.03 -6.53
CA PRO A 36 10.57 -6.72 -5.86
C PRO A 36 9.22 -6.19 -6.33
N LEU A 37 8.18 -6.98 -6.06
CA LEU A 37 6.81 -6.59 -6.33
C LEU A 37 6.34 -5.50 -5.37
N LEU A 38 5.60 -4.54 -5.92
CA LEU A 38 4.85 -3.52 -5.21
C LEU A 38 3.37 -3.80 -5.39
N PHE A 39 2.66 -3.99 -4.30
CA PHE A 39 1.22 -4.17 -4.32
C PHE A 39 0.55 -2.82 -4.05
N VAL A 40 -0.38 -2.45 -4.93
CA VAL A 40 -1.09 -1.18 -4.88
C VAL A 40 -2.53 -1.44 -4.48
N PHE A 41 -2.98 -0.72 -3.47
CA PHE A 41 -4.35 -0.73 -2.99
C PHE A 41 -4.92 0.69 -3.01
N GLY A 42 -6.23 0.79 -3.21
CA GLY A 42 -7.00 2.01 -2.97
C GLY A 42 -7.91 1.79 -1.78
N LYS A 43 -7.80 2.62 -0.75
CA LYS A 43 -8.62 2.52 0.46
C LYS A 43 -9.45 3.77 0.66
N ASP A 44 -10.75 3.63 0.82
CA ASP A 44 -11.62 4.75 1.16
C ASP A 44 -11.49 5.10 2.64
N ILE A 45 -10.98 6.31 2.91
CA ILE A 45 -10.80 6.84 4.26
C ILE A 45 -11.49 8.20 4.31
N ASN A 46 -12.49 8.34 5.18
CA ASN A 46 -13.28 9.58 5.32
C ASN A 46 -13.84 10.06 3.96
N ARG A 47 -14.37 9.13 3.14
CA ARG A 47 -14.91 9.38 1.79
C ARG A 47 -13.89 9.92 0.78
N LYS A 48 -12.60 9.73 1.05
CA LYS A 48 -11.52 10.05 0.12
C LYS A 48 -10.72 8.79 -0.18
N LEU A 49 -10.46 8.56 -1.46
CA LEU A 49 -9.65 7.45 -1.90
C LEU A 49 -8.18 7.71 -1.57
N VAL A 50 -7.57 6.81 -0.80
CA VAL A 50 -6.17 6.83 -0.42
C VAL A 50 -5.43 5.76 -1.22
N TYR A 51 -4.40 6.20 -1.94
CA TYR A 51 -3.45 5.34 -2.63
C TYR A 51 -2.45 4.78 -1.62
N VAL A 52 -2.37 3.46 -1.57
CA VAL A 52 -1.50 2.70 -0.68
C VAL A 52 -0.58 1.81 -1.52
N LYS A 53 0.72 1.93 -1.31
CA LYS A 53 1.72 1.09 -1.98
C LYS A 53 2.55 0.36 -0.96
N ILE A 54 2.54 -0.98 -1.01
CA ILE A 54 3.27 -1.82 -0.06
C ILE A 54 4.24 -2.77 -0.77
N LYS A 55 5.29 -3.14 -0.05
CA LYS A 55 6.33 -4.08 -0.47
C LYS A 55 6.48 -5.13 0.61
N ILE A 56 6.37 -6.41 0.24
CA ILE A 56 6.62 -7.52 1.17
C ILE A 56 8.11 -7.81 1.13
N LYS A 57 8.77 -7.73 2.29
CA LYS A 57 10.19 -8.06 2.44
C LYS A 57 10.34 -9.31 3.26
N GLN A 58 11.14 -10.24 2.74
CA GLN A 58 11.65 -11.39 3.47
C GLN A 58 13.07 -11.06 3.94
N LYS A 59 13.38 -11.44 5.18
CA LYS A 59 14.74 -11.37 5.72
C LYS A 59 15.08 -12.76 6.25
N GLU A 60 16.27 -13.25 5.91
CA GLU A 60 16.72 -14.57 6.30
C GLU A 60 16.61 -14.73 7.83
N ASN A 61 16.04 -15.86 8.27
CA ASN A 61 15.80 -16.19 9.68
C ASN A 61 14.89 -15.21 10.45
N MET A 62 14.09 -14.39 9.76
CA MET A 62 13.08 -13.51 10.36
C MET A 62 11.72 -13.67 9.68
N ARG A 63 10.65 -13.27 10.40
CA ARG A 63 9.30 -13.19 9.79
C ARG A 63 9.30 -12.14 8.68
N ASN A 64 8.51 -12.41 7.64
CA ASN A 64 8.21 -11.42 6.61
C ASN A 64 7.66 -10.15 7.25
N TYR A 65 8.05 -9.00 6.71
CA TYR A 65 7.51 -7.71 7.13
C TYR A 65 7.03 -6.91 5.93
N ILE A 66 6.11 -6.00 6.19
CA ILE A 66 5.53 -5.12 5.18
C ILE A 66 6.20 -3.76 5.31
N LEU A 67 6.72 -3.25 4.20
CA LEU A 67 7.15 -1.86 4.06
C LEU A 67 6.04 -1.07 3.36
N CYS A 68 5.51 -0.05 4.03
CA CYS A 68 4.62 0.92 3.41
C CYS A 68 5.45 1.95 2.64
N VAL A 69 5.42 1.89 1.32
CA VAL A 69 6.20 2.76 0.43
C VAL A 69 5.47 4.08 0.17
N SER A 70 4.13 4.06 0.11
CA SER A 70 3.34 5.27 -0.12
C SER A 70 1.97 5.17 0.55
N PHE A 71 1.55 6.27 1.15
CA PHE A 71 0.25 6.44 1.80
C PHE A 71 -0.17 7.91 1.67
N HIS A 72 -1.00 8.20 0.67
CA HIS A 72 -1.46 9.54 0.32
C HIS A 72 -2.77 9.49 -0.46
N TYR A 73 -3.49 10.61 -0.59
CA TYR A 73 -4.68 10.65 -1.45
C TYR A 73 -4.38 10.26 -2.89
N ALA A 74 -5.27 9.48 -3.51
CA ALA A 74 -5.17 9.13 -4.91
C ALA A 74 -5.29 10.39 -5.78
N LYS A 75 -4.32 10.59 -6.67
CA LYS A 75 -4.30 11.72 -7.61
C LYS A 75 -5.04 11.41 -8.91
N GLU A 76 -5.15 10.13 -9.23
CA GLU A 76 -5.76 9.62 -10.45
C GLU A 76 -6.81 8.58 -10.10
N LYS A 77 -7.70 8.29 -11.05
CA LYS A 77 -8.68 7.22 -10.90
C LYS A 77 -7.97 5.88 -10.77
N MET A 78 -8.38 5.09 -9.80
CA MET A 78 -7.89 3.72 -9.61
C MET A 78 -8.89 2.71 -10.18
N THR A 79 -8.38 1.56 -10.61
CA THR A 79 -9.17 0.42 -11.10
C THR A 79 -9.00 -0.74 -10.13
N PHE A 80 -10.08 -1.45 -9.82
CA PHE A 80 -10.11 -2.53 -8.85
C PHE A 80 -10.61 -3.82 -9.53
N PRO A 81 -9.72 -4.74 -9.92
CA PRO A 81 -10.09 -5.92 -10.72
C PRO A 81 -10.94 -6.95 -9.98
N TYR A 82 -11.12 -6.81 -8.67
CA TYR A 82 -11.83 -7.78 -7.82
C TYR A 82 -13.01 -7.18 -7.06
N ALA A 83 -13.39 -5.92 -7.34
CA ALA A 83 -14.53 -5.23 -6.74
C ALA A 83 -15.83 -5.44 -7.53
#